data_AF-A0A0F9C3M0-F1
#
_entry.id   AF-A0A0F9C3M0-F1
#
_cell.length_a   1.000
_cell.length_b   1.000
_cell.length_c   1.000
_cell.angle_alpha   90.00
_cell.angle_beta   90.00
_cell.angle_gamma   90.00
#
_symmetry.space_group_name_H-M   'P 1'
#
loop_
_entity.id
_entity.type
_entity.pdbx_description
1 polymer ?
#
loop_
_entity_poly.entity_id
_entity_poly.type
_entity_poly.pdbx_seq_one_letter_code
_entity_poly.pdbx_strand_id
1 'polypeptide(L)'
;MDFQKKFDGWLLDISTCSDGVIHWVKTVKEQKIVKIFDEFCPEFFAVPKKHTGKDFKRLKDILNSHHNVKSVRICEKYVKLEDHKKTKIFAVSVVKPSLFKKTIKAIDEINL
;
A
#
# COMPACT_ATOMS: atom_id res chain seq x y z
N MET A 1 15.21 3.52 11.97
CA MET A 1 15.44 2.37 12.87
C MET A 1 14.07 1.93 13.34
N ASP A 2 13.51 0.91 12.69
CA ASP A 2 12.22 0.35 13.11
C ASP A 2 12.44 -0.51 14.34
N PHE A 3 12.03 0.00 15.50
CA PHE A 3 11.79 -0.84 16.66
C PHE A 3 10.55 -1.67 16.38
N GLN A 4 10.70 -2.79 15.65
CA GLN A 4 9.75 -3.88 15.77
C GLN A 4 9.81 -4.36 17.22
N LYS A 5 8.91 -3.85 18.07
CA LYS A 5 8.63 -4.46 19.37
C LYS A 5 8.17 -5.89 19.06
N LYS A 6 9.08 -6.85 19.19
CA LYS A 6 8.72 -8.26 19.19
C LYS A 6 7.82 -8.47 20.41
N PHE A 7 6.59 -8.86 20.17
CA PHE A 7 5.66 -9.26 21.21
C PHE A 7 5.19 -10.68 20.91
N ASP A 8 4.93 -11.44 21.97
CA ASP A 8 4.43 -12.82 21.88
C ASP A 8 2.94 -12.83 22.24
N GLY A 9 2.11 -13.24 21.29
CA GLY A 9 0.65 -13.13 21.42
C GLY A 9 -0.13 -13.63 20.21
N TRP A 10 -1.42 -13.82 20.44
CA TRP A 10 -2.40 -14.19 19.41
C TRP A 10 -3.08 -12.94 18.88
N LEU A 11 -3.09 -12.76 17.57
CA LEU A 11 -3.90 -11.73 16.91
C LEU A 11 -5.38 -12.10 17.04
N LEU A 12 -6.16 -11.25 17.68
CA LEU A 12 -7.59 -11.43 17.89
C LEU A 12 -8.42 -10.74 16.80
N ASP A 13 -8.05 -9.50 16.47
CA ASP A 13 -8.77 -8.68 15.51
C ASP A 13 -7.85 -7.60 14.90
N ILE A 14 -8.22 -7.11 13.72
CA ILE A 14 -7.60 -5.98 13.05
C ILE A 14 -8.70 -4.95 12.72
N SER A 15 -8.55 -3.74 13.25
CA SER A 15 -9.44 -2.62 12.93
C SER A 15 -8.67 -1.53 12.17
N THR A 16 -9.27 -0.90 11.17
CA THR A 16 -8.68 0.25 10.46
C THR A 16 -9.12 1.57 11.08
N CYS A 17 -8.24 2.58 11.13
CA CYS A 17 -8.60 3.96 11.50
C CYS A 17 -8.08 4.97 10.47
N SER A 18 -8.27 6.27 10.73
CA SER A 18 -7.92 7.35 9.79
C SER A 18 -6.45 7.38 9.38
N ASP A 19 -5.56 6.99 10.28
CA ASP A 19 -4.11 7.17 10.14
C ASP A 19 -3.33 5.86 10.29
N GLY A 20 -4.02 4.71 10.33
CA GLY A 20 -3.35 3.43 10.43
C GLY A 20 -4.24 2.23 10.71
N VAL A 21 -3.63 1.22 11.31
CA VAL A 21 -4.25 -0.05 11.68
C VAL A 21 -4.08 -0.29 13.16
N ILE A 22 -5.11 -0.85 13.79
CA ILE A 22 -5.13 -1.28 15.17
C ILE A 22 -5.10 -2.80 15.19
N HIS A 23 -4.08 -3.35 15.83
CA HIS A 23 -3.98 -4.77 16.13
C HIS A 23 -4.44 -5.02 17.57
N TRP A 24 -5.43 -5.90 17.72
CA TRP A 24 -5.86 -6.41 19.02
C TRP A 24 -5.16 -7.74 19.27
N VAL A 25 -4.36 -7.81 20.32
CA VAL A 25 -3.51 -8.96 20.59
C VAL A 25 -3.76 -9.47 22.01
N LYS A 26 -3.92 -10.79 22.17
CA LYS A 26 -3.86 -11.47 23.46
C LYS A 26 -2.42 -11.88 23.76
N THR A 27 -1.79 -11.28 24.75
CA THR A 27 -0.40 -11.63 25.13
C THR A 27 -0.35 -13.01 25.78
N VAL A 28 0.67 -13.81 25.44
CA VAL A 28 0.81 -15.17 25.99
C VAL A 28 1.15 -15.14 27.48
N LYS A 29 2.09 -14.26 27.87
CA LYS A 29 2.62 -14.22 29.23
C LYS A 29 1.65 -13.61 30.24
N GLU A 30 1.13 -12.43 29.97
CA GLU A 30 0.25 -11.71 30.90
C GLU A 30 -1.22 -12.06 30.71
N GLN A 31 -1.58 -12.78 29.64
CA GLN A 31 -2.96 -13.08 29.28
C GLN A 31 -3.81 -11.80 29.19
N LYS A 32 -3.24 -10.68 28.73
CA LYS A 32 -3.94 -9.40 28.57
C LYS A 32 -4.25 -9.13 27.11
N ILE A 33 -5.34 -8.41 26.87
CA ILE A 33 -5.62 -7.84 25.55
C ILE A 33 -4.92 -6.49 25.48
N VAL A 34 -4.02 -6.34 24.51
CA VAL A 34 -3.33 -5.08 24.23
C VAL A 34 -3.72 -4.55 22.86
N LYS A 35 -3.76 -3.22 22.76
CA LYS A 35 -4.01 -2.48 21.54
C LYS A 35 -2.68 -1.95 21.00
N ILE A 36 -2.31 -2.35 19.80
CA ILE A 36 -1.09 -1.89 19.13
C ILE A 36 -1.50 -1.07 17.91
N PHE A 37 -1.07 0.19 17.86
CA PHE A 37 -1.27 1.05 16.70
C PHE A 37 -0.06 0.97 15.78
N ASP A 38 -0.32 0.78 14.49
CA ASP A 38 0.67 0.84 13.44
C ASP A 38 0.27 1.89 12.39
N GLU A 39 1.19 2.77 12.01
CA GLU A 39 0.94 3.74 10.97
C GLU A 39 0.86 3.00 9.63
N PHE A 40 -0.27 3.16 8.92
CA PHE A 40 -0.50 2.44 7.68
C PHE A 40 -1.07 3.36 6.61
N CYS A 41 -0.34 3.47 5.50
CA CYS A 41 -0.80 4.14 4.29
C CYS A 41 -1.14 3.08 3.24
N PRO A 42 -2.42 2.98 2.82
CA PRO A 42 -2.81 1.94 1.90
C PRO A 42 -2.16 2.13 0.54
N GLU A 43 -1.90 1.02 -0.12
CA GLU A 43 -1.24 0.95 -1.41
C GLU A 43 -2.09 0.17 -2.41
N PHE A 44 -2.09 0.63 -3.67
CA PHE A 44 -2.62 -0.12 -4.80
C PHE A 44 -1.59 -0.20 -5.92
N PHE A 45 -1.87 -1.08 -6.89
CA PHE A 45 -0.98 -1.32 -8.01
C PHE A 45 -1.60 -0.78 -9.30
N ALA A 46 -0.88 0.09 -9.99
CA ALA A 46 -1.24 0.58 -11.31
C ALA A 46 -0.38 -0.12 -12.37
N VAL A 47 -1.06 -0.75 -13.32
CA VAL A 47 -0.43 -1.48 -14.44
C VAL A 47 -0.37 -0.53 -15.63
N PRO A 48 0.82 -0.11 -16.09
CA PRO A 48 0.94 0.74 -17.26
C PRO A 48 0.54 0.00 -18.53
N LYS A 49 0.10 0.72 -19.56
CA LYS A 49 -0.21 0.11 -20.85
C LYS A 49 1.05 -0.47 -21.53
N LYS A 50 0.82 -1.40 -22.45
CA LYS A 50 1.87 -2.17 -23.14
C LYS A 50 2.96 -1.32 -23.83
N HIS A 51 2.72 -0.03 -24.09
CA HIS A 51 3.63 0.86 -24.83
C HIS A 51 4.32 1.93 -23.98
N THR A 52 4.17 1.90 -22.66
CA THR A 52 4.77 2.90 -21.76
C THR A 52 6.30 2.95 -21.83
N GLY A 53 6.97 1.87 -22.28
CA GLY A 53 8.38 1.87 -22.71
C GLY A 53 9.32 2.73 -21.85
N LYS A 54 9.88 3.79 -22.46
CA LYS A 54 10.85 4.72 -21.83
C LYS A 54 10.21 5.74 -20.89
N ASP A 55 8.88 5.88 -20.88
CA ASP A 55 8.15 6.89 -20.11
C ASP A 55 7.90 6.50 -18.65
N PHE A 56 8.36 5.32 -18.22
CA PHE A 56 8.15 4.80 -16.87
C PHE A 56 8.59 5.76 -15.75
N LYS A 57 9.73 6.45 -15.95
CA LYS A 57 10.23 7.43 -14.98
C LYS A 57 9.33 8.68 -14.95
N ARG A 58 8.95 9.17 -16.13
CA ARG A 58 8.06 10.34 -16.26
C ARG A 58 6.69 10.06 -15.65
N LEU A 59 6.10 8.89 -15.89
CA LEU A 59 4.83 8.51 -15.27
C LEU A 59 4.95 8.36 -13.76
N LYS A 60 6.05 7.80 -13.25
CA LYS A 60 6.32 7.79 -11.80
C LYS A 60 6.30 9.20 -11.23
N ASP A 61 6.92 10.16 -11.91
CA ASP A 61 6.98 11.55 -11.46
C ASP A 61 5.61 12.24 -11.51
N ILE A 62 4.80 11.96 -12.55
CA ILE A 62 3.40 12.43 -12.65
C ILE A 62 2.54 11.84 -11.52
N LEU A 63 2.68 10.54 -11.23
CA LEU A 63 1.94 9.92 -10.14
C LEU A 63 2.37 10.46 -8.77
N ASN A 64 3.67 10.70 -8.57
CA ASN A 64 4.20 11.29 -7.34
C ASN A 64 3.77 12.74 -7.12
N SER A 65 3.43 13.50 -8.16
CA SER A 65 2.99 14.89 -8.01
C SER A 65 1.51 15.02 -7.61
N HIS A 66 0.75 13.93 -7.62
CA HIS A 66 -0.66 13.96 -7.26
C HIS A 66 -0.85 14.14 -5.74
N HIS A 67 -1.61 15.15 -5.32
CA HIS A 67 -1.78 15.55 -3.90
C HIS A 67 -2.25 14.44 -2.93
N ASN A 68 -2.98 13.42 -3.42
CA ASN A 68 -3.40 12.27 -2.59
C ASN A 68 -2.37 11.12 -2.54
N VAL A 69 -1.28 11.19 -3.30
CA VAL A 69 -0.24 10.16 -3.36
C VAL A 69 0.87 10.51 -2.38
N LYS A 70 1.20 9.58 -1.47
CA LYS A 70 2.32 9.69 -0.52
C LYS A 70 3.64 9.33 -1.18
N SER A 71 3.65 8.24 -1.96
CA SER A 71 4.84 7.79 -2.69
C SER A 71 4.47 6.80 -3.79
N VAL A 72 5.33 6.73 -4.80
CA VAL A 72 5.25 5.74 -5.88
C VAL A 72 6.55 4.96 -5.96
N ARG A 73 6.45 3.63 -5.92
CA ARG A 73 7.56 2.70 -6.10
C ARG A 73 7.35 1.91 -7.39
N ILE A 74 8.46 1.61 -8.06
CA ILE A 74 8.45 0.68 -9.19
C ILE A 74 8.74 -0.70 -8.62
N CYS A 75 7.90 -1.69 -8.93
CA CYS A 75 8.12 -3.08 -8.54
C CYS A 75 7.72 -4.03 -9.67
N GLU A 76 8.06 -5.30 -9.52
CA GLU A 76 7.75 -6.36 -10.47
C GLU A 76 6.85 -7.40 -9.82
N LYS A 77 5.68 -7.67 -10.40
CA LYS A 77 4.70 -8.66 -9.91
C LYS A 77 4.12 -9.49 -11.04
N TYR A 78 3.68 -10.71 -10.72
CA TYR A 78 2.73 -11.43 -11.54
C TYR A 78 1.36 -10.75 -11.36
N VAL A 79 0.85 -10.12 -12.42
CA VAL A 79 -0.39 -9.33 -12.38
C VAL A 79 -1.59 -10.24 -12.59
N LYS A 80 -1.43 -11.24 -13.47
CA LYS A 80 -2.42 -12.29 -13.73
C LYS A 80 -1.88 -13.64 -13.30
N LEU A 81 -2.78 -14.60 -13.09
CA LEU A 81 -2.41 -15.97 -12.74
C LEU A 81 -1.65 -16.67 -13.88
N GLU A 82 -1.92 -16.28 -15.13
CA GLU A 82 -1.33 -16.87 -16.33
C GLU A 82 0.01 -16.21 -16.72
N ASP A 83 0.46 -15.18 -15.99
CA ASP A 83 1.69 -14.48 -16.30
C ASP A 83 2.91 -15.39 -16.12
N HIS A 84 3.56 -15.74 -17.23
CA HIS A 84 4.81 -16.52 -17.22
C HIS A 84 6.03 -15.69 -16.79
N LYS A 85 5.89 -14.35 -16.68
CA LYS A 85 6.93 -13.40 -16.26
C LYS A 85 6.30 -12.27 -15.47
N LYS A 86 7.07 -11.68 -14.56
CA LYS A 86 6.63 -10.49 -13.82
C LYS A 86 6.52 -9.28 -14.74
N THR A 87 5.50 -8.48 -14.49
CA THR A 87 5.28 -7.19 -15.14
C THR A 87 5.77 -6.08 -14.21
N LYS A 88 6.47 -5.11 -14.79
CA LYS A 88 6.86 -3.88 -14.10
C LYS A 88 5.62 -3.01 -13.90
N ILE A 89 5.38 -2.58 -12.67
CA ILE A 89 4.16 -1.87 -12.25
C ILE A 89 4.52 -0.73 -11.28
N PHE A 90 3.55 0.15 -11.03
CA PHE A 90 3.63 1.18 -10.01
C PHE A 90 2.89 0.74 -8.76
N ALA A 91 3.59 0.71 -7.63
CA ALA A 91 3.00 0.60 -6.31
C ALA A 91 2.77 2.02 -5.79
N VAL A 92 1.50 2.41 -5.65
CA VAL A 92 1.08 3.78 -5.31
C VAL A 92 0.51 3.80 -3.91
N SER A 93 1.24 4.43 -2.98
CA SER A 93 0.82 4.63 -1.60
C SER A 93 0.02 5.93 -1.46
N VAL A 94 -1.10 5.87 -0.76
CA VAL A 94 -2.04 7.00 -0.57
C VAL A 94 -1.84 7.61 0.81
N VAL A 95 -1.95 8.95 0.90
CA VAL A 95 -1.72 9.68 2.15
C VAL A 95 -2.66 9.24 3.28
N LYS A 96 -3.93 8.95 2.98
CA LYS A 96 -4.93 8.46 3.95
C LYS A 96 -5.87 7.41 3.34
N PRO A 97 -6.39 6.46 4.14
CA PRO A 97 -7.33 5.44 3.67
C PRO A 97 -8.61 6.00 3.05
N SER A 98 -9.17 7.09 3.59
CA SER A 98 -10.39 7.71 3.05
C SER A 98 -10.23 8.21 1.61
N LEU A 99 -9.01 8.51 1.18
CA LEU A 99 -8.71 9.01 -0.17
C LEU A 99 -8.49 7.88 -1.18
N PHE A 100 -8.34 6.62 -0.73
CA PHE A 100 -7.90 5.50 -1.56
C PHE A 100 -8.71 5.34 -2.85
N LYS A 101 -10.04 5.22 -2.74
CA LYS A 101 -10.92 5.06 -3.91
C LYS A 101 -10.94 6.30 -4.81
N LYS A 102 -10.82 7.50 -4.24
CA LYS A 102 -10.77 8.75 -5.00
C LYS A 102 -9.47 8.85 -5.81
N THR A 103 -8.35 8.45 -5.22
CA THR A 103 -7.03 8.44 -5.86
C THR A 103 -6.98 7.44 -7.02
N ILE A 104 -7.56 6.24 -6.85
CA ILE A 104 -7.67 5.27 -7.95
C ILE A 104 -8.40 5.88 -9.14
N LYS A 105 -9.59 6.45 -8.91
CA LYS A 105 -10.37 7.08 -9.99
C LYS A 105 -9.60 8.20 -10.69
N ALA A 106 -8.94 9.08 -9.93
CA ALA A 106 -8.15 10.17 -10.49
C ALA A 106 -6.97 9.66 -11.34
N ILE A 107 -6.37 8.52 -10.98
CA ILE A 107 -5.27 7.93 -11.74
C ILE A 107 -5.76 7.19 -12.98
N ASP A 108 -6.93 6.56 -12.93
CA ASP A 108 -7.56 5.95 -14.11
C ASP A 108 -7.80 7.02 -15.20
N GLU A 109 -8.13 8.26 -14.81
CA GLU A 109 -8.29 9.41 -15.71
C GLU A 109 -6.98 9.87 -16.37
N ILE A 110 -5.81 9.62 -15.76
CA ILE A 110 -4.48 9.93 -16.33
C ILE A 110 -4.17 9.03 -17.54
N ASN A 111 -4.93 7.95 -17.71
CA ASN A 111 -4.87 7.06 -18.86
C ASN A 111 -3.46 6.48 -19.10
N LEU A 112 -2.82 6.05 -18.00
CA LEU A 112 -1.47 5.43 -17.91
C LEU A 112 -1.13 4.43 -19.01
#